data_AF-A0A937ZLT6-F1
#
_entry.id   AF-A0A937ZLT6-F1
#
_cell.length_a   1.000
_cell.length_b   1.000
_cell.length_c   1.000
_cell.angle_alpha   90.00
_cell.angle_beta   90.00
_cell.angle_gamma   90.00
#
_symmetry.space_group_name_H-M   'P 1'
#
loop_
_entity.id
_entity.type
_entity.pdbx_description
1 polymer ?
#
loop_
_entity_poly.entity_id
_entity_poly.type
_entity_poly.pdbx_seq_one_letter_code
_entity_poly.pdbx_strand_id
1 'polypeptide(L)'
;MSLIPSELLELYEFHEWRNAVPILSVAYRREWRDLLEVLRDFRILRSDIGEAGEKGGGKSKVAIRMDRMFLERGWRPKEFDTKFLIDGVPIESPTHEVDCFKGKVALELEWNNKTEFYDRDLNNFRLLFDLRVADVGIIITRCDELQSIFNAMGKGASYGSTTTILSKLKRKVDGGAGGGCPVLAVGMKSTLYLDDIANPGVGSRFVRIERVTKPRRKDDSSNARRKPRST
;
A
#
# COMPACT_ATOMS: atom_id res chain seq x y z
N MET A 1 12.48 19.29 7.45
CA MET A 1 11.99 18.10 8.18
C MET A 1 11.40 17.15 7.14
N SER A 2 11.89 15.91 7.08
CA SER A 2 11.32 14.88 6.20
C SER A 2 9.87 14.60 6.61
N LEU A 3 8.94 14.54 5.65
CA LEU A 3 7.53 14.15 5.88
C LEU A 3 7.37 12.64 6.12
N ILE A 4 8.43 11.87 5.81
CA ILE A 4 8.53 10.44 6.08
C ILE A 4 9.30 10.24 7.39
N PRO A 5 8.72 9.53 8.38
CA PRO A 5 9.40 9.19 9.63
C PRO A 5 10.70 8.39 9.41
N SER A 6 11.76 8.72 10.14
CA SER A 6 13.09 8.13 9.95
C SER A 6 13.12 6.63 10.21
N GLU A 7 12.32 6.13 11.16
CA GLU A 7 12.25 4.70 11.46
C GLU A 7 11.72 3.88 10.27
N LEU A 8 10.91 4.48 9.40
CA LEU A 8 10.44 3.80 8.19
C LEU A 8 11.51 3.79 7.09
N LEU A 9 12.47 4.72 7.10
CA LEU A 9 13.57 4.73 6.13
C LEU A 9 14.54 3.55 6.36
N GLU A 10 14.56 2.97 7.55
CA GLU A 10 15.32 1.75 7.85
C GLU A 10 14.64 0.50 7.27
N LEU A 11 13.32 0.53 7.13
CA LEU A 11 12.48 -0.60 6.72
C LEU A 11 12.05 -0.53 5.25
N TYR A 12 12.02 0.68 4.68
CA TYR A 12 11.51 0.93 3.34
C TYR A 12 12.42 1.89 2.56
N GLU A 13 12.36 1.81 1.24
CA GLU A 13 12.91 2.78 0.31
C GLU A 13 11.75 3.56 -0.32
N PHE A 14 11.76 4.88 -0.21
CA PHE A 14 10.72 5.75 -0.76
C PHE A 14 11.23 6.53 -1.96
N HIS A 15 10.42 6.59 -3.01
CA HIS A 15 10.62 7.48 -4.16
C HIS A 15 9.31 8.18 -4.48
N GLU A 16 9.35 9.49 -4.71
CA GLU A 16 8.18 10.25 -5.09
C GLU A 16 8.39 11.00 -6.39
N TRP A 17 7.30 11.18 -7.13
CA TRP A 17 7.23 11.99 -8.32
C TRP A 17 6.08 12.97 -8.21
N ARG A 18 6.29 14.20 -8.71
CA ARG A 18 5.31 15.29 -8.74
C ARG A 18 4.70 15.62 -7.37
N ASN A 19 5.54 15.63 -6.32
CA ASN A 19 5.17 16.01 -4.96
C ASN A 19 4.10 15.11 -4.31
N ALA A 20 4.14 13.80 -4.60
CA ALA A 20 3.20 12.85 -4.03
C ALA A 20 3.17 12.89 -2.49
N VAL A 21 4.32 13.01 -1.82
CA VAL A 21 4.39 13.01 -0.36
C VAL A 21 3.79 14.29 0.25
N PRO A 22 4.13 15.51 -0.22
CA PRO A 22 3.41 16.72 0.19
C PRO A 22 1.90 16.65 -0.03
N ILE A 23 1.44 16.15 -1.18
CA ILE A 23 -0.01 16.02 -1.46
C ILE A 23 -0.66 15.06 -0.46
N LEU A 24 -0.07 13.87 -0.25
CA LEU A 24 -0.57 12.90 0.71
C LEU A 24 -0.60 13.47 2.14
N SER A 25 0.52 14.03 2.59
CA SER A 25 0.68 14.49 3.98
C SER A 25 -0.15 15.72 4.33
N VAL A 26 -0.57 16.54 3.35
CA VAL A 26 -1.32 17.78 3.59
C VAL A 26 -2.80 17.61 3.22
N ALA A 27 -3.09 17.16 1.99
CA ALA A 27 -4.47 17.04 1.49
C ALA A 27 -5.14 15.73 1.94
N TYR A 28 -4.39 14.63 2.03
CA TYR A 28 -4.90 13.29 2.36
C TYR A 28 -4.36 12.77 3.69
N ARG A 29 -4.40 13.62 4.74
CA ARG A 29 -3.79 13.34 6.06
C ARG A 29 -4.22 12.02 6.70
N ARG A 30 -5.47 11.59 6.48
CA ARG A 30 -5.98 10.34 7.07
C ARG A 30 -5.39 9.14 6.34
N GLU A 31 -5.41 9.17 5.01
CA GLU A 31 -4.84 8.16 4.13
C GLU A 31 -3.33 8.05 4.35
N TRP A 32 -2.63 9.19 4.48
CA TRP A 32 -1.20 9.23 4.80
C TRP A 32 -0.90 8.58 6.14
N ARG A 33 -1.65 8.92 7.20
CA ARG A 33 -1.47 8.30 8.52
C ARG A 33 -1.70 6.78 8.44
N ASP A 34 -2.77 6.35 7.77
CA ASP A 34 -3.08 4.94 7.62
C ASP A 34 -1.94 4.19 6.91
N LEU A 35 -1.39 4.77 5.82
CA LEU A 35 -0.21 4.21 5.15
C LEU A 35 0.97 4.05 6.12
N LEU A 36 1.33 5.12 6.84
CA LEU A 36 2.48 5.07 7.76
C LEU A 36 2.29 4.06 8.90
N GLU A 37 1.06 3.90 9.42
CA GLU A 37 0.74 2.89 10.42
C GLU A 37 0.88 1.47 9.84
N VAL A 38 0.32 1.22 8.66
CA VAL A 38 0.46 -0.09 7.99
C VAL A 38 1.94 -0.43 7.75
N LEU A 39 2.72 0.52 7.21
CA LEU A 39 4.15 0.30 6.97
C LEU A 39 4.92 0.06 8.27
N ARG A 40 4.57 0.74 9.36
CA ARG A 40 5.25 0.55 10.65
C ARG A 40 5.05 -0.86 11.21
N ASP A 41 3.85 -1.39 11.08
CA ASP A 41 3.46 -2.66 11.71
C ASP A 41 3.70 -3.87 10.80
N PHE A 42 3.81 -3.67 9.49
CA PHE A 42 4.01 -4.75 8.54
C PHE A 42 5.42 -5.33 8.62
N ARG A 43 5.52 -6.66 8.55
CA ARG A 43 6.77 -7.41 8.39
C ARG A 43 6.58 -8.47 7.32
N ILE A 44 7.63 -8.95 6.67
CA ILE A 44 7.57 -10.09 5.75
C ILE A 44 7.91 -11.34 6.57
N LEU A 45 6.97 -12.25 6.74
CA LEU A 45 7.19 -13.47 7.53
C LEU A 45 7.67 -14.61 6.63
N ARG A 46 8.62 -15.42 7.12
CA ARG A 46 9.07 -16.63 6.43
C ARG A 46 7.89 -17.57 6.15
N SER A 47 6.96 -17.71 7.10
CA SER A 47 5.75 -18.54 6.97
C SER A 47 4.76 -18.07 5.89
N ASP A 48 4.84 -16.79 5.48
CA ASP A 48 4.04 -16.25 4.38
C ASP A 48 4.64 -16.55 3.00
N ILE A 49 5.92 -16.93 2.96
CA ILE A 49 6.63 -17.30 1.74
C ILE A 49 6.55 -18.81 1.58
N GLY A 50 5.82 -19.29 0.56
CA GLY A 50 5.61 -20.73 0.33
C GLY A 50 6.91 -21.55 0.22
N GLU A 51 6.83 -22.86 0.36
CA GLU A 51 7.97 -23.79 0.36
C GLU A 51 8.56 -24.05 -1.03
N ALA A 52 9.87 -24.36 -1.11
CA ALA A 52 10.56 -24.64 -2.36
C ALA A 52 9.78 -25.66 -3.23
N GLY A 53 9.57 -25.35 -4.51
CA GLY A 53 8.81 -26.21 -5.42
C GLY A 53 7.28 -26.02 -5.41
N GLU A 54 6.70 -25.32 -4.43
CA GLU A 54 5.28 -24.94 -4.49
C GLU A 54 5.03 -24.00 -5.68
N LYS A 55 4.14 -24.41 -6.58
CA LYS A 55 3.62 -23.54 -7.65
C LYS A 55 2.70 -22.49 -7.03
N GLY A 56 2.97 -21.23 -7.34
CA GLY A 56 2.08 -20.13 -6.99
C GLY A 56 0.77 -20.20 -7.78
N GLY A 57 -0.30 -19.71 -7.15
CA GLY A 57 -1.61 -19.48 -7.77
C GLY A 57 -2.41 -18.57 -6.84
N GLY A 58 -3.03 -17.52 -7.40
CA GLY A 58 -3.75 -16.51 -6.61
C GLY A 58 -2.85 -15.50 -5.88
N LYS A 59 -3.46 -14.62 -5.08
CA LYS A 59 -2.78 -13.57 -4.32
C LYS A 59 -1.96 -14.18 -3.17
N SER A 60 -0.71 -13.75 -3.00
CA SER A 60 0.20 -14.31 -1.98
C SER A 60 -0.26 -14.02 -0.55
N LYS A 61 0.13 -14.83 0.44
CA LYS A 61 -0.16 -14.58 1.87
C LYS A 61 0.38 -13.22 2.33
N VAL A 62 1.58 -12.85 1.85
CA VAL A 62 2.20 -11.54 2.10
C VAL A 62 1.26 -10.42 1.65
N ALA A 63 0.74 -10.52 0.43
CA ALA A 63 -0.17 -9.53 -0.13
C ALA A 63 -1.53 -9.51 0.59
N ILE A 64 -2.13 -10.67 0.83
CA ILE A 64 -3.41 -10.80 1.56
C ILE A 64 -3.32 -10.15 2.95
N ARG A 65 -2.20 -10.35 3.67
CA ARG A 65 -2.04 -9.77 5.01
C ARG A 65 -1.94 -8.25 4.96
N MET A 66 -1.20 -7.68 4.01
CA MET A 66 -1.12 -6.23 3.85
C MET A 66 -2.47 -5.63 3.43
N ASP A 67 -3.16 -6.24 2.45
CA ASP A 67 -4.50 -5.83 2.04
C ASP A 67 -5.45 -5.75 3.25
N ARG A 68 -5.42 -6.79 4.09
CA ARG A 68 -6.24 -6.83 5.30
C ARG A 68 -5.97 -5.63 6.22
N MET A 69 -4.72 -5.23 6.41
CA MET A 69 -4.38 -4.08 7.24
C MET A 69 -4.94 -2.76 6.69
N PHE A 70 -5.00 -2.62 5.36
CA PHE A 70 -5.66 -1.48 4.69
C PHE A 70 -7.19 -1.58 4.77
N LEU A 71 -7.76 -2.78 4.55
CA LEU A 71 -9.20 -3.04 4.66
C LEU A 71 -9.73 -2.70 6.07
N GLU A 72 -9.01 -3.09 7.12
CA GLU A 72 -9.35 -2.77 8.52
C GLU A 72 -9.33 -1.26 8.80
N ARG A 73 -8.59 -0.48 8.00
CA ARG A 73 -8.54 0.99 8.04
C ARG A 73 -9.51 1.66 7.07
N GLY A 74 -10.41 0.89 6.44
CA GLY A 74 -11.48 1.42 5.59
C GLY A 74 -11.10 1.67 4.13
N TRP A 75 -9.91 1.24 3.69
CA TRP A 75 -9.58 1.18 2.26
C TRP A 75 -10.36 0.04 1.61
N ARG A 76 -10.74 0.17 0.33
CA ARG A 76 -11.51 -0.87 -0.37
C ARG A 76 -11.01 -1.05 -1.80
N PRO A 77 -11.04 -2.27 -2.35
CA PRO A 77 -10.94 -2.45 -3.79
C PRO A 77 -12.00 -1.61 -4.49
N LYS A 78 -11.64 -1.01 -5.62
CA LYS A 78 -12.58 -0.17 -6.35
C LYS A 78 -12.34 -0.22 -7.85
N GLU A 79 -13.35 -0.71 -8.56
CA GLU A 79 -13.49 -0.58 -10.00
C GLU A 79 -14.17 0.75 -10.35
N PHE A 80 -13.73 1.36 -11.46
CA PHE A 80 -14.29 2.58 -11.99
C PHE A 80 -14.76 2.33 -13.41
N ASP A 81 -16.09 2.35 -13.62
CA ASP A 81 -16.69 2.37 -14.95
C ASP A 81 -16.45 3.76 -15.57
N THR A 82 -15.63 3.82 -16.63
CA THR A 82 -15.25 5.08 -17.27
C THR A 82 -15.42 4.99 -18.78
N LYS A 83 -16.03 6.03 -19.37
CA LYS A 83 -16.35 6.09 -20.80
C LYS A 83 -15.97 7.44 -21.36
N PHE A 84 -15.40 7.45 -22.56
CA PHE A 84 -15.19 8.66 -23.35
C PHE A 84 -16.30 8.79 -24.37
N LEU A 85 -16.79 10.01 -24.57
CA LEU A 85 -17.76 10.31 -25.62
C LEU A 85 -17.02 10.96 -26.80
N ILE A 86 -16.94 10.27 -27.93
CA ILE A 86 -16.35 10.79 -29.17
C ILE A 86 -17.47 10.90 -30.20
N ASP A 87 -17.80 12.13 -30.61
CA ASP A 87 -18.88 12.43 -31.55
C ASP A 87 -20.24 11.79 -31.17
N GLY A 88 -20.50 11.71 -29.86
CA GLY A 88 -21.73 11.10 -29.32
C GLY A 88 -21.70 9.58 -29.17
N VAL A 89 -20.61 8.91 -29.58
CA VAL A 89 -20.42 7.47 -29.42
C VAL A 89 -19.64 7.19 -28.12
N PRO A 90 -20.20 6.43 -27.17
CA PRO A 90 -19.48 6.04 -25.97
C PRO A 90 -18.43 4.97 -26.31
N ILE A 91 -17.20 5.21 -25.88
CA ILE A 91 -16.08 4.29 -25.97
C ILE A 91 -15.65 3.96 -24.55
N GLU A 92 -15.71 2.67 -24.20
CA GLU A 92 -15.22 2.16 -22.93
C GLU A 92 -13.73 2.46 -22.79
N SER A 93 -13.35 3.03 -21.65
CA SER A 93 -11.96 3.27 -21.32
C SER A 93 -11.42 2.05 -20.55
N PRO A 94 -10.21 1.57 -20.86
CA PRO A 94 -9.63 0.46 -20.13
C PRO A 94 -9.18 0.93 -18.74
N THR A 95 -10.02 0.72 -17.72
CA THR A 95 -9.66 0.83 -16.30
C THR A 95 -9.36 -0.55 -15.72
N HIS A 96 -8.58 -0.55 -14.64
CA HIS A 96 -8.39 -1.72 -13.79
C HIS A 96 -8.97 -1.43 -12.40
N GLU A 97 -9.46 -2.47 -11.72
CA GLU A 97 -9.78 -2.37 -10.29
C GLU A 97 -8.53 -1.96 -9.52
N VAL A 98 -8.63 -0.91 -8.72
CA VAL A 98 -7.56 -0.50 -7.81
C VAL A 98 -7.63 -1.37 -6.57
N ASP A 99 -6.51 -2.00 -6.17
CA ASP A 99 -6.42 -2.89 -5.00
C ASP A 99 -6.96 -2.22 -3.72
N CYS A 100 -6.55 -0.97 -3.47
CA CYS A 100 -6.93 -0.20 -2.30
C CYS A 100 -7.20 1.27 -2.68
N PHE A 101 -8.46 1.70 -2.62
CA PHE A 101 -8.86 3.08 -2.87
C PHE A 101 -9.50 3.71 -1.63
N LYS A 102 -9.11 4.94 -1.31
CA LYS A 102 -9.73 5.74 -0.23
C LYS A 102 -9.61 7.22 -0.51
N GLY A 103 -10.73 7.95 -0.36
CA GLY A 103 -10.80 9.37 -0.68
C GLY A 103 -10.53 9.60 -2.18
N LYS A 104 -9.32 10.05 -2.50
CA LYS A 104 -8.79 10.17 -3.87
C LYS A 104 -7.37 9.60 -4.00
N VAL A 105 -7.02 8.66 -3.13
CA VAL A 105 -5.71 7.98 -3.15
C VAL A 105 -5.93 6.56 -3.65
N ALA A 106 -5.22 6.20 -4.72
CA ALA A 106 -5.19 4.86 -5.29
C ALA A 106 -3.90 4.16 -4.86
N LEU A 107 -4.01 2.93 -4.34
CA LEU A 107 -2.87 2.15 -3.87
C LEU A 107 -2.90 0.76 -4.50
N GLU A 108 -1.77 0.35 -5.08
CA GLU A 108 -1.55 -0.96 -5.69
C GLU A 108 -0.45 -1.71 -4.95
N LEU A 109 -0.68 -3.00 -4.66
CA LEU A 109 0.28 -3.85 -3.97
C LEU A 109 0.91 -4.86 -4.94
N GLU A 110 2.14 -4.55 -5.35
CA GLU A 110 2.87 -5.32 -6.34
C GLU A 110 3.98 -6.16 -5.70
N TRP A 111 3.60 -7.30 -5.10
CA TRP A 111 4.52 -8.18 -4.37
C TRP A 111 5.42 -9.04 -5.26
N ASN A 112 4.84 -9.81 -6.20
CA ASN A 112 5.59 -10.76 -7.03
C ASN A 112 4.84 -11.09 -8.34
N ASN A 113 4.12 -10.12 -8.89
CA ASN A 113 3.38 -10.28 -10.13
C ASN A 113 4.34 -10.10 -11.31
N LYS A 114 3.85 -10.31 -12.54
CA LYS A 114 4.67 -10.05 -13.72
C LYS A 114 4.89 -8.54 -13.90
N THR A 115 6.01 -8.15 -14.51
CA THR A 115 6.41 -6.74 -14.63
C THR A 115 5.42 -5.87 -15.43
N GLU A 116 4.64 -6.47 -16.33
CA GLU A 116 3.61 -5.80 -17.13
C GLU A 116 2.50 -5.17 -16.26
N PHE A 117 2.36 -5.62 -15.00
CA PHE A 117 1.40 -5.05 -14.05
C PHE A 117 1.71 -3.57 -13.78
N TYR A 118 2.98 -3.18 -13.68
CA TYR A 118 3.34 -1.77 -13.52
C TYR A 118 2.84 -0.88 -14.66
N ASP A 119 2.87 -1.35 -15.90
CA ASP A 119 2.39 -0.54 -17.03
C ASP A 119 0.88 -0.33 -16.93
N ARG A 120 0.15 -1.38 -16.55
CA ARG A 120 -1.30 -1.34 -16.33
C ARG A 120 -1.65 -0.39 -15.18
N ASP A 121 -0.99 -0.53 -14.04
CA ASP A 121 -1.30 0.23 -12.83
C ASP A 121 -0.94 1.71 -12.99
N LEU A 122 0.23 2.02 -13.56
CA LEU A 122 0.63 3.40 -13.86
C LEU A 122 -0.27 4.05 -14.90
N ASN A 123 -0.70 3.31 -15.93
CA ASN A 123 -1.67 3.81 -16.90
C ASN A 123 -3.04 4.06 -16.24
N ASN A 124 -3.47 3.18 -15.33
CA ASN A 124 -4.71 3.35 -14.57
C ASN A 124 -4.63 4.61 -13.69
N PHE A 125 -3.52 4.82 -12.98
CA PHE A 125 -3.29 6.03 -12.19
C PHE A 125 -3.32 7.30 -13.04
N ARG A 126 -2.68 7.28 -14.21
CA ARG A 126 -2.70 8.40 -15.16
C ARG A 126 -4.14 8.73 -15.57
N LEU A 127 -4.90 7.73 -15.99
CA LEU A 127 -6.29 7.90 -16.41
C LEU A 127 -7.19 8.44 -15.28
N LEU A 128 -7.13 7.81 -14.10
CA LEU A 128 -7.94 8.23 -12.94
C LEU A 128 -7.58 9.65 -12.49
N PHE A 129 -6.32 10.05 -12.66
CA PHE A 129 -5.88 11.41 -12.40
C PHE A 129 -6.45 12.41 -13.41
N ASP A 130 -6.35 12.12 -14.71
CA ASP A 130 -6.88 12.99 -15.76
C ASP A 130 -8.41 13.15 -15.66
N LEU A 131 -9.11 12.11 -15.19
CA LEU A 131 -10.55 12.12 -14.89
C LEU A 131 -10.90 12.79 -13.54
N ARG A 132 -9.91 13.26 -12.77
CA ARG A 132 -10.05 13.87 -11.43
C ARG A 132 -10.65 12.93 -10.36
N VAL A 133 -10.54 11.63 -10.59
CA VAL A 133 -11.01 10.57 -9.69
C VAL A 133 -9.99 10.29 -8.60
N ALA A 134 -8.71 10.18 -8.97
CA ALA A 134 -7.58 10.03 -8.04
C ALA A 134 -6.67 11.26 -8.14
N ASP A 135 -6.03 11.66 -7.05
CA ASP A 135 -5.06 12.75 -7.04
C ASP A 135 -3.63 12.25 -6.79
N VAL A 136 -3.47 11.04 -6.23
CA VAL A 136 -2.18 10.40 -5.99
C VAL A 136 -2.30 8.89 -6.17
N GLY A 137 -1.33 8.29 -6.87
CA GLY A 137 -1.10 6.86 -6.93
C GLY A 137 0.02 6.41 -5.97
N ILE A 138 -0.14 5.26 -5.33
CA ILE A 138 0.85 4.64 -4.45
C ILE A 138 1.10 3.22 -4.95
N ILE A 139 2.37 2.85 -5.13
CA ILE A 139 2.74 1.45 -5.40
C ILE A 139 3.64 0.96 -4.28
N ILE A 140 3.19 -0.08 -3.58
CA ILE A 140 4.02 -0.80 -2.62
C ILE A 140 4.58 -2.03 -3.32
N THR A 141 5.90 -2.17 -3.33
CA THR A 141 6.58 -3.30 -3.96
C THR A 141 7.81 -3.71 -3.14
N ARG A 142 8.58 -4.68 -3.62
CA ARG A 142 9.81 -5.15 -2.98
C ARG A 142 11.06 -4.47 -3.55
N CYS A 143 12.04 -4.21 -2.69
CA CYS A 143 13.37 -3.83 -3.13
C CYS A 143 14.10 -5.03 -3.76
N ASP A 144 15.02 -4.72 -4.67
CA ASP A 144 15.84 -5.71 -5.38
C ASP A 144 16.66 -6.59 -4.41
N GLU A 145 17.08 -6.03 -3.27
CA GLU A 145 17.88 -6.74 -2.25
C GLU A 145 17.17 -7.96 -1.62
N LEU A 146 15.84 -8.02 -1.63
CA LEU A 146 15.09 -9.19 -1.13
C LEU A 146 15.38 -10.44 -1.95
N GLN A 147 15.90 -10.30 -3.17
CA GLN A 147 16.31 -11.43 -4.01
C GLN A 147 17.30 -12.36 -3.31
N SER A 148 18.23 -11.83 -2.52
CA SER A 148 19.21 -12.63 -1.79
C SER A 148 18.54 -13.58 -0.80
N ILE A 149 17.49 -13.11 -0.11
CA ILE A 149 16.70 -13.92 0.82
C ILE A 149 15.96 -15.02 0.05
N PHE A 150 15.30 -14.69 -1.07
CA PHE A 150 14.60 -15.69 -1.89
C PHE A 150 15.56 -16.74 -2.47
N ASN A 151 16.76 -16.35 -2.88
CA ASN A 151 17.78 -17.29 -3.35
C ASN A 151 18.18 -18.27 -2.23
N ALA A 152 18.46 -17.77 -1.03
CA ALA A 152 18.82 -18.61 0.12
C ALA A 152 17.73 -19.61 0.51
N MET A 153 16.45 -19.29 0.26
CA MET A 153 15.31 -20.18 0.49
C MET A 153 15.01 -21.13 -0.69
N GLY A 154 15.82 -21.15 -1.75
CA GLY A 154 15.55 -21.95 -2.95
C GLY A 154 14.37 -21.45 -3.80
N LYS A 155 13.97 -20.18 -3.60
CA LYS A 155 12.82 -19.52 -4.25
C LYS A 155 13.23 -18.46 -5.29
N GLY A 156 14.53 -18.32 -5.55
CA GLY A 156 15.09 -17.29 -6.41
C GLY A 156 14.42 -17.18 -7.79
N ALA A 157 14.18 -18.32 -8.44
CA ALA A 157 13.53 -18.36 -9.76
C ALA A 157 12.08 -17.86 -9.73
N SER A 158 11.32 -18.15 -8.67
CA SER A 158 9.92 -17.70 -8.51
C SER A 158 9.80 -16.20 -8.28
N TYR A 159 10.86 -15.57 -7.76
CA TYR A 159 10.95 -14.14 -7.51
C TYR A 159 11.93 -13.47 -8.49
N GLY A 160 12.22 -14.11 -9.62
CA GLY A 160 13.28 -13.69 -10.52
C GLY A 160 13.03 -12.37 -11.24
N SER A 161 13.91 -12.07 -12.20
CA SER A 161 13.97 -10.81 -12.95
C SER A 161 12.78 -10.54 -13.88
N THR A 162 11.73 -11.37 -13.89
CA THR A 162 10.48 -11.13 -14.63
C THR A 162 9.37 -10.55 -13.74
N THR A 163 9.59 -10.53 -12.43
CA THR A 163 8.59 -10.09 -11.45
C THR A 163 8.79 -8.63 -11.01
N THR A 164 7.78 -8.07 -10.34
CA THR A 164 7.79 -6.70 -9.82
C THR A 164 8.88 -6.49 -8.78
N ILE A 165 9.71 -5.47 -9.02
CA ILE A 165 10.79 -4.97 -8.14
C ILE A 165 10.89 -3.45 -8.28
N LEU A 166 11.39 -2.78 -7.24
CA LEU A 166 11.46 -1.33 -7.17
C LEU A 166 12.30 -0.72 -8.30
N SER A 167 13.47 -1.28 -8.63
CA SER A 167 14.33 -0.69 -9.67
C SER A 167 13.64 -0.58 -11.04
N LYS A 168 12.78 -1.54 -11.37
CA LYS A 168 11.99 -1.52 -12.61
C LYS A 168 10.86 -0.51 -12.57
N LEU A 169 10.17 -0.41 -11.43
CA LEU A 169 9.12 0.58 -11.24
C LEU A 169 9.69 1.98 -11.46
N LYS A 170 10.82 2.29 -10.82
CA LYS A 170 11.53 3.57 -10.99
C LYS A 170 11.81 3.85 -12.46
N ARG A 171 12.42 2.91 -13.20
CA ARG A 171 12.68 3.07 -14.64
C ARG A 171 11.42 3.38 -15.45
N LYS A 172 10.28 2.79 -15.12
CA LYS A 172 9.02 3.06 -15.81
C LYS A 172 8.47 4.45 -15.49
N VAL A 173 8.46 4.85 -14.22
CA VAL A 173 7.96 6.18 -13.82
C VAL A 173 8.88 7.27 -14.35
N ASP A 174 10.20 7.09 -14.28
CA ASP A 174 11.20 7.99 -14.86
C ASP A 174 11.08 8.08 -16.39
N GLY A 175 10.69 6.96 -17.02
CA GLY A 175 10.34 6.91 -18.45
C GLY A 175 8.99 7.54 -18.81
N GLY A 176 8.26 8.10 -17.84
CA GLY A 176 7.02 8.84 -18.05
C GLY A 176 5.73 8.03 -17.95
N ALA A 177 5.77 6.75 -17.54
CA ALA A 177 4.59 5.89 -17.51
C ALA A 177 3.47 6.39 -16.56
N GLY A 178 3.81 7.14 -15.51
CA GLY A 178 2.84 7.77 -14.60
C GLY A 178 2.14 9.02 -15.17
N GLY A 179 2.56 9.51 -16.35
CA GLY A 179 2.01 10.71 -16.97
C GLY A 179 2.03 11.93 -16.04
N GLY A 180 0.87 12.57 -15.88
CA GLY A 180 0.67 13.72 -14.98
C GLY A 180 0.41 13.37 -13.51
N CYS A 181 0.12 12.11 -13.21
CA CYS A 181 -0.29 11.69 -11.87
C CYS A 181 0.89 11.73 -10.88
N PRO A 182 0.73 12.34 -9.68
CA PRO A 182 1.66 12.16 -8.58
C PRO A 182 1.73 10.70 -8.14
N VAL A 183 2.95 10.18 -8.02
CA VAL A 183 3.19 8.77 -7.65
C VAL A 183 4.13 8.68 -6.47
N LEU A 184 3.81 7.83 -5.51
CA LEU A 184 4.70 7.39 -4.43
C LEU A 184 5.01 5.90 -4.61
N ALA A 185 6.29 5.56 -4.77
CA ALA A 185 6.75 4.19 -4.70
C ALA A 185 7.33 3.90 -3.31
N VAL A 186 6.93 2.77 -2.74
CA VAL A 186 7.40 2.27 -1.43
C VAL A 186 7.98 0.87 -1.63
N GLY A 187 9.30 0.74 -1.52
CA GLY A 187 10.02 -0.52 -1.62
C GLY A 187 10.25 -1.15 -0.25
N MET A 188 9.81 -2.39 -0.07
CA MET A 188 10.08 -3.21 1.12
C MET A 188 11.53 -3.68 1.12
N LYS A 189 12.28 -3.33 2.17
CA LYS A 189 13.68 -3.74 2.34
C LYS A 189 13.82 -5.14 2.94
N SER A 190 15.03 -5.67 2.87
CA SER A 190 15.42 -6.93 3.51
C SER A 190 15.24 -6.90 5.03
N THR A 191 15.36 -5.73 5.66
CA THR A 191 15.16 -5.51 7.11
C THR A 191 13.73 -5.78 7.60
N LEU A 192 12.75 -5.84 6.71
CA LEU A 192 11.37 -6.23 7.04
C LEU A 192 11.19 -7.75 7.20
N TYR A 193 12.13 -8.55 6.68
CA TYR A 193 12.02 -10.00 6.71
C TYR A 193 12.30 -10.56 8.10
N LEU A 194 11.41 -11.44 8.56
CA LEU A 194 11.53 -12.15 9.83
C LEU A 194 11.37 -13.65 9.58
N ASP A 195 12.37 -14.41 10.02
CA ASP A 195 12.30 -15.87 10.01
C ASP A 195 11.57 -16.39 11.26
N ASP A 196 10.24 -16.37 11.19
CA ASP A 196 9.34 -16.80 12.25
C ASP A 196 9.21 -18.34 12.34
N ILE A 197 9.77 -19.08 11.37
CA ILE A 197 9.91 -20.54 11.44
C ILE A 197 11.14 -20.92 12.27
N ALA A 198 12.30 -20.32 11.96
CA ALA A 198 13.53 -20.57 12.70
C ALA A 198 13.51 -19.94 14.11
N ASN A 199 12.77 -18.83 14.28
CA ASN A 199 12.65 -18.14 15.57
C ASN A 199 11.17 -17.97 15.97
N PRO A 200 10.54 -19.04 16.50
CA PRO A 200 9.16 -19.00 16.95
C PRO A 200 8.95 -17.91 18.02
N GLY A 201 8.13 -16.91 17.71
CA GLY A 201 7.82 -15.79 18.61
C GLY A 201 8.29 -14.41 18.14
N VAL A 202 9.15 -14.34 17.11
CA VAL A 202 9.55 -13.07 16.49
C VAL A 202 8.36 -12.40 15.80
N GLY A 203 7.56 -13.16 15.03
CA GLY A 203 6.33 -12.65 14.42
C GLY A 203 5.27 -12.21 15.45
N SER A 204 5.17 -12.92 16.58
CA SER A 204 4.15 -12.66 17.61
C SER A 204 4.44 -11.40 18.45
N ARG A 205 5.71 -11.01 18.61
CA ARG A 205 6.10 -9.81 19.37
C ARG A 205 5.65 -8.51 18.69
N PHE A 206 5.68 -8.46 17.36
CA PHE A 206 5.19 -7.29 16.60
C PHE A 206 3.66 -7.23 16.58
N VAL A 207 2.96 -8.37 16.55
CA VAL A 207 1.48 -8.43 16.67
C VAL A 207 0.99 -7.94 18.05
N ARG A 208 1.82 -8.03 19.10
CA ARG A 208 1.40 -7.70 20.48
C ARG A 208 1.45 -6.21 20.81
N ILE A 209 2.18 -5.40 20.02
CA ILE A 209 2.32 -3.95 20.25
C ILE A 209 0.97 -3.21 20.02
N GLU A 210 0.06 -3.75 19.20
CA GLU A 210 -1.24 -3.14 18.95
C GLU A 210 -2.27 -3.28 20.10
N ARG A 211 -2.12 -4.25 21.01
CA ARG A 211 -3.13 -4.48 22.07
C ARG A 211 -2.97 -3.61 23.31
N VAL A 212 -1.86 -2.88 23.44
CA VAL A 212 -1.55 -2.09 24.63
C VAL A 212 -1.50 -0.60 24.30
N THR A 213 -2.58 -0.01 23.76
CA THR A 213 -2.94 1.41 24.01
C THR A 213 -4.34 1.76 23.51
N LYS A 214 -5.34 1.72 24.41
CA LYS A 214 -6.18 2.86 24.83
C LYS A 214 -7.32 2.37 25.75
N PRO A 215 -7.43 2.85 27.00
CA PRO A 215 -8.70 2.79 27.72
C PRO A 215 -9.68 3.76 27.07
N ARG A 216 -10.94 3.32 26.89
CA ARG A 216 -12.07 4.16 26.48
C ARG A 216 -12.22 5.31 27.48
N ARG A 217 -12.23 6.56 27.01
CA ARG A 217 -12.75 7.68 27.81
C ARG A 217 -14.24 7.41 28.06
N LYS A 218 -14.64 7.34 29.33
CA LYS A 218 -16.05 7.44 29.72
C LYS A 218 -16.46 8.90 29.55
N ASP A 219 -17.52 9.13 28.79
CA ASP A 219 -18.20 10.41 28.77
C ASP A 219 -18.91 10.61 30.11
N ASP A 220 -18.43 11.57 30.91
CA ASP A 220 -19.17 12.09 32.06
C ASP A 220 -20.24 13.05 31.53
N SER A 221 -21.45 12.54 31.38
CA SER A 221 -22.66 13.36 31.30
C SER A 221 -23.41 13.26 32.64
N SER A 222 -23.08 14.16 33.56
CA SER A 222 -23.86 14.38 34.78
C SER A 222 -24.29 15.85 34.92
N ASN A 223 -25.45 16.12 34.32
CA ASN A 223 -26.61 16.75 34.96
C ASN A 223 -26.39 17.92 35.95
N ALA A 224 -26.70 19.15 35.52
CA ALA A 224 -27.04 20.26 36.43
C ALA A 224 -28.39 20.88 36.04
N ARG A 225 -29.38 20.57 36.89
CA ARG A 225 -30.78 21.04 36.94
C ARG A 225 -30.93 22.56 36.78
N ARG A 226 -31.91 22.98 35.98
CA ARG A 226 -32.65 24.24 36.21
C ARG A 226 -34.14 23.92 36.36
N LYS A 227 -34.70 24.16 37.55
CA LYS A 227 -36.17 24.24 37.77
C LYS A 227 -36.63 25.66 37.43
N PRO A 228 -37.81 25.84 36.80
CA PRO A 228 -38.48 27.14 36.82
C PRO A 228 -39.32 27.25 38.10
N ARG A 229 -39.33 28.42 38.74
CA ARG A 229 -40.39 28.83 39.68
C ARG A 229 -41.21 29.91 39.00
N SER A 230 -42.49 29.64 38.85
CA SER A 230 -43.55 30.59 38.54
C SER A 230 -43.91 31.40 39.78
N THR A 231 -43.94 32.73 39.67
CA THR A 231 -45.06 33.62 40.03
C THR A 231 -44.73 35.01 39.54
#